data_AF-A0A355PH85-F1
#
_entry.id   AF-A0A355PH85-F1
#
_cell.length_a   1.000
_cell.length_b   1.000
_cell.length_c   1.000
_cell.angle_alpha   90.00
_cell.angle_beta   90.00
_cell.angle_gamma   90.00
#
_symmetry.space_group_name_H-M   'P 1'
#
loop_
_entity.id
_entity.type
_entity.pdbx_description
1 polymer ?
#
loop_
_entity_poly.entity_id
_entity_poly.type
_entity_poly.pdbx_seq_one_letter_code
_entity_poly.pdbx_strand_id
1 'polypeptide(L)'
;MSNSVTPLITFYRGEGTDHQNRLIDDIWALSSFWLEHTHDYIQWLFPIPEAGRFNGFAPLLGEAECTAFANDESLRTNQRRSLDVMLAFFGLMRDECHIEALPTLNMREHIWLKRGGHNHLRISRIIRSLHLCHQPELAAAFQQAMIEIGTTQGVVSEQSVAYWRAANQP
;
A
#
# COMPACT_ATOMS: atom_id res chain seq x y z
N MET A 1 -0.21 7.01 -29.78
CA MET A 1 -0.23 5.91 -28.81
C MET A 1 -1.26 6.31 -27.75
N SER A 2 -2.37 5.58 -27.65
CA SER A 2 -3.47 6.01 -26.78
C SER A 2 -3.05 5.87 -25.31
N ASN A 3 -2.95 6.99 -24.60
CA ASN A 3 -3.04 6.99 -23.14
C ASN A 3 -4.42 6.43 -22.78
N SER A 4 -4.54 5.11 -22.60
CA SER A 4 -5.79 4.52 -22.15
C SER A 4 -6.01 4.95 -20.72
N VAL A 5 -6.87 5.95 -20.53
CA VAL A 5 -7.34 6.38 -19.23
C VAL A 5 -8.21 5.26 -18.68
N THR A 6 -7.65 4.45 -17.78
CA THR A 6 -8.36 3.34 -17.14
C THR A 6 -8.98 3.79 -15.81
N PRO A 7 -9.98 3.06 -15.26
CA PRO A 7 -10.61 3.43 -13.99
C PRO A 7 -9.59 3.64 -12.85
N LEU A 8 -8.52 2.84 -12.85
CA LEU A 8 -7.44 2.98 -11.88
C LEU A 8 -6.70 4.32 -12.04
N ILE A 9 -6.36 4.70 -13.29
CA ILE A 9 -5.68 5.96 -13.56
C ILE A 9 -6.57 7.16 -13.23
N THR A 10 -7.88 7.11 -13.55
CA THR A 10 -8.81 8.18 -13.15
C THR A 10 -8.94 8.29 -11.64
N PHE A 11 -8.96 7.16 -10.93
CA PHE A 11 -9.01 7.15 -9.47
C PHE A 11 -7.76 7.79 -8.86
N TYR A 12 -6.58 7.43 -9.35
CA TYR A 12 -5.32 8.03 -8.90
C TYR A 12 -5.18 9.51 -9.23
N ARG A 13 -5.88 10.01 -10.26
CA ARG A 13 -5.95 11.45 -10.58
C ARG A 13 -6.94 12.21 -9.69
N GLY A 14 -7.73 11.52 -8.87
CA GLY A 14 -8.83 12.13 -8.12
C GLY A 14 -10.03 12.51 -8.99
N GLU A 15 -10.09 11.99 -10.22
CA GLU A 15 -11.14 12.28 -11.21
C GLU A 15 -12.21 11.18 -11.27
N GLY A 16 -11.88 9.99 -10.75
CA GLY A 16 -12.75 8.82 -10.70
C GLY A 16 -12.85 8.24 -9.30
N THR A 17 -13.88 7.42 -9.08
CA THR A 17 -14.09 6.75 -7.79
C THR A 17 -13.71 5.29 -7.86
N ASP A 18 -13.51 4.69 -6.69
CA ASP A 18 -13.53 3.25 -6.58
C ASP A 18 -14.94 2.66 -6.76
N HIS A 19 -15.04 1.33 -6.71
CA HIS A 19 -16.29 0.58 -6.80
C HIS A 19 -17.34 0.89 -5.72
N GLN A 20 -16.99 1.63 -4.66
CA GLN A 20 -17.90 2.05 -3.59
C GLN A 20 -18.21 3.56 -3.67
N ASN A 21 -17.91 4.19 -4.81
CA ASN A 21 -18.11 5.61 -5.09
C ASN A 21 -17.27 6.54 -4.18
N ARG A 22 -16.06 6.12 -3.78
CA ARG A 22 -15.12 6.95 -3.00
C ARG A 22 -14.01 7.48 -3.90
N LEU A 23 -13.70 8.77 -3.78
CA LEU A 23 -12.48 9.35 -4.36
C LEU A 23 -11.25 8.91 -3.54
N ILE A 24 -10.07 9.04 -4.14
CA ILE A 24 -8.82 8.76 -3.42
C ILE A 24 -8.64 9.67 -2.19
N ASP A 25 -9.04 10.94 -2.31
CA ASP A 25 -9.02 11.92 -1.23
C ASP A 25 -9.98 11.58 -0.08
N ASP A 26 -11.14 11.00 -0.39
CA ASP A 26 -12.09 10.53 0.61
C ASP A 26 -11.44 9.44 1.47
N ILE A 27 -10.72 8.50 0.82
CA ILE A 27 -10.05 7.41 1.52
C ILE A 27 -8.91 7.92 2.40
N TRP A 28 -8.15 8.93 1.94
CA TRP A 28 -7.09 9.55 2.74
C TRP A 28 -7.61 10.24 4.01
N ALA A 29 -8.87 10.64 4.04
CA ALA A 29 -9.51 11.26 5.20
C ALA A 29 -10.10 10.25 6.21
N LEU A 30 -10.08 8.94 5.91
CA LEU A 30 -10.68 7.92 6.77
C LEU A 30 -9.82 7.62 7.99
N SER A 31 -10.48 7.33 9.11
CA SER A 31 -9.81 7.05 10.38
C SER A 31 -9.14 5.66 10.41
N SER A 32 -8.13 5.50 11.25
CA SER A 32 -7.48 4.20 11.49
C SER A 32 -8.48 3.10 11.87
N PHE A 33 -9.53 3.43 12.62
CA PHE A 33 -10.60 2.48 12.94
C PHE A 33 -11.30 1.96 11.67
N TRP A 34 -11.61 2.86 10.74
CA TRP A 34 -12.26 2.48 9.49
C TRP A 34 -11.31 1.69 8.58
N LEU A 35 -10.04 2.12 8.49
CA LEU A 35 -9.00 1.45 7.68
C LEU A 35 -8.71 0.02 8.17
N GLU A 36 -8.82 -0.23 9.48
CA GLU A 36 -8.70 -1.56 10.06
C GLU A 36 -9.85 -2.48 9.60
N HIS A 37 -11.09 -2.01 9.74
CA HIS A 37 -12.30 -2.84 9.56
C HIS A 37 -12.79 -2.94 8.11
N THR A 38 -12.34 -2.06 7.22
CA THR A 38 -12.67 -2.10 5.79
C THR A 38 -11.48 -2.62 4.99
N HIS A 39 -11.73 -3.41 3.94
CA HIS A 39 -10.66 -4.16 3.26
C HIS A 39 -10.58 -3.89 1.76
N ASP A 40 -11.59 -3.25 1.19
CA ASP A 40 -11.76 -3.12 -0.26
C ASP A 40 -10.94 -1.97 -0.86
N TYR A 41 -10.66 -0.92 -0.07
CA TYR A 41 -9.89 0.26 -0.49
C TYR A 41 -8.42 -0.08 -0.80
N ILE A 42 -7.83 -1.05 -0.09
CA ILE A 42 -6.39 -1.30 -0.16
C ILE A 42 -5.97 -1.76 -1.57
N GLN A 43 -6.90 -2.36 -2.31
CA GLN A 43 -6.63 -2.84 -3.66
C GLN A 43 -6.62 -1.72 -4.69
N TRP A 44 -7.34 -0.64 -4.41
CA TRP A 44 -7.32 0.59 -5.21
C TRP A 44 -6.11 1.45 -4.87
N LEU A 45 -5.78 1.60 -3.57
CA LEU A 45 -4.58 2.34 -3.15
C LEU A 45 -3.26 1.63 -3.49
N PHE A 46 -3.27 0.29 -3.59
CA PHE A 46 -2.07 -0.50 -3.88
C PHE A 46 -2.44 -1.65 -4.84
N PRO A 47 -2.67 -1.34 -6.13
CA PRO A 47 -3.01 -2.34 -7.13
C PRO A 47 -1.80 -3.24 -7.44
N ILE A 48 -2.10 -4.50 -7.75
CA ILE A 48 -1.12 -5.53 -8.16
C ILE A 48 -1.74 -6.34 -9.31
N PRO A 49 -0.95 -7.03 -10.16
CA PRO A 49 -1.49 -7.82 -11.27
C PRO A 49 -2.27 -9.05 -10.79
N GLU A 50 -1.98 -9.56 -9.60
CA GLU A 50 -2.67 -10.72 -9.05
C GLU A 50 -4.09 -10.35 -8.56
N ALA A 51 -5.11 -10.97 -9.17
CA ALA A 51 -6.47 -10.84 -8.71
C ALA A 51 -6.61 -11.29 -7.25
N GLY A 52 -7.12 -10.40 -6.40
CA GLY A 52 -7.43 -10.73 -5.02
C GLY A 52 -8.59 -11.73 -4.97
N ARG A 53 -8.49 -12.79 -4.17
CA ARG A 53 -9.56 -13.81 -4.00
C ARG A 53 -10.88 -13.24 -3.47
N PHE A 54 -10.87 -12.03 -2.92
CA PHE A 54 -11.96 -11.46 -2.12
C PHE A 54 -12.65 -10.24 -2.74
N ASN A 55 -12.14 -9.69 -3.85
CA ASN A 55 -12.78 -8.55 -4.52
C ASN A 55 -12.50 -8.58 -6.02
N GLY A 56 -13.50 -9.00 -6.80
CA GLY A 56 -13.43 -9.01 -8.26
C GLY A 56 -13.65 -7.64 -8.91
N PHE A 57 -14.01 -6.61 -8.13
CA PHE A 57 -14.27 -5.26 -8.64
C PHE A 57 -13.05 -4.34 -8.58
N ALA A 58 -12.01 -4.73 -7.84
CA ALA A 58 -10.78 -3.95 -7.79
C ALA A 58 -10.02 -4.08 -9.13
N PRO A 59 -9.55 -2.96 -9.71
CA PRO A 59 -8.76 -2.99 -10.93
C PRO A 59 -7.44 -3.73 -10.69
N LEU A 60 -6.99 -4.46 -11.72
CA LEU A 60 -5.68 -5.08 -11.74
C LEU A 60 -4.65 -4.06 -12.24
N LEU A 61 -3.41 -4.16 -11.73
CA LEU A 61 -2.29 -3.42 -12.29
C LEU A 61 -1.81 -4.13 -13.56
N GLY A 62 -2.21 -3.62 -14.73
CA GLY A 62 -1.77 -4.12 -16.03
C GLY A 62 -0.57 -3.35 -16.58
N GLU A 63 -0.07 -3.78 -17.73
CA GLU A 63 1.07 -3.14 -18.41
C GLU A 63 0.79 -1.68 -18.79
N ALA A 64 -0.46 -1.36 -19.16
CA ALA A 64 -0.89 0.00 -19.47
C ALA A 64 -0.82 0.90 -18.22
N GLU A 65 -1.28 0.41 -17.07
CA GLU A 65 -1.17 1.13 -15.81
C GLU A 65 0.28 1.30 -15.36
N CYS A 66 1.11 0.24 -15.43
CA CYS A 66 2.54 0.34 -15.12
C CYS A 66 3.20 1.43 -16.00
N THR A 67 2.92 1.42 -17.30
CA THR A 67 3.42 2.44 -18.23
C THR A 67 2.94 3.85 -17.86
N ALA A 68 1.69 4.00 -17.42
CA ALA A 68 1.19 5.29 -16.93
C ALA A 68 1.93 5.74 -15.67
N PHE A 69 2.10 4.84 -14.68
CA PHE A 69 2.89 5.11 -13.47
C PHE A 69 4.35 5.39 -13.77
N ALA A 70 4.94 4.86 -14.86
CA ALA A 70 6.31 5.17 -15.28
C ALA A 70 6.44 6.61 -15.81
N ASN A 71 5.43 7.10 -16.51
CA ASN A 71 5.48 8.36 -17.26
C ASN A 71 4.82 9.55 -16.54
N ASP A 72 4.10 9.32 -15.44
CA ASP A 72 3.33 10.35 -14.74
C ASP A 72 3.70 10.42 -13.24
N GLU A 73 4.47 11.45 -12.89
CA GLU A 73 4.92 11.68 -11.50
C GLU A 73 3.74 11.99 -10.55
N SER A 74 2.62 12.51 -11.05
CA SER A 74 1.46 12.82 -10.21
C SER A 74 0.83 11.55 -9.65
N LEU A 75 0.77 10.47 -10.44
CA LEU A 75 0.27 9.17 -9.99
C LEU A 75 1.15 8.60 -8.88
N ARG A 76 2.47 8.65 -9.06
CA ARG A 76 3.44 8.21 -8.04
C ARG A 76 3.34 9.07 -6.77
N THR A 77 3.16 10.38 -6.91
CA THR A 77 2.93 11.30 -5.79
C THR A 77 1.69 10.93 -4.97
N ASN A 78 0.58 10.62 -5.65
CA ASN A 78 -0.66 10.21 -4.97
C ASN A 78 -0.53 8.81 -4.35
N GLN A 79 0.24 7.90 -4.96
CA GLN A 79 0.57 6.63 -4.31
C GLN A 79 1.40 6.83 -3.04
N ARG A 80 2.37 7.76 -3.04
CA ARG A 80 3.16 8.10 -1.85
C ARG A 80 2.30 8.70 -0.75
N ARG A 81 1.33 9.56 -1.07
CA ARG A 81 0.34 10.05 -0.09
C ARG A 81 -0.51 8.92 0.47
N SER A 82 -0.89 7.95 -0.36
CA SER A 82 -1.58 6.73 0.11
C SER A 82 -0.71 5.91 1.05
N LEU A 83 0.60 5.83 0.79
CA LEU A 83 1.57 5.21 1.69
C LEU A 83 1.66 5.97 3.02
N ASP A 84 1.66 7.30 3.01
CA ASP A 84 1.70 8.12 4.23
C ASP A 84 0.50 7.85 5.15
N VAL A 85 -0.70 7.72 4.56
CA VAL A 85 -1.91 7.32 5.28
C VAL A 85 -1.76 5.94 5.92
N MET A 86 -1.22 4.97 5.16
CA MET A 86 -0.99 3.62 5.69
C MET A 86 0.11 3.57 6.74
N LEU A 87 1.18 4.37 6.60
CA LEU A 87 2.24 4.48 7.61
C LEU A 87 1.68 5.05 8.90
N ALA A 88 0.91 6.14 8.84
CA ALA A 88 0.26 6.71 10.02
C ALA A 88 -0.67 5.69 10.71
N PHE A 89 -1.44 4.92 9.92
CA PHE A 89 -2.25 3.81 10.40
C PHE A 89 -1.42 2.71 11.08
N PHE A 90 -0.22 2.43 10.57
CA PHE A 90 0.74 1.50 11.17
C PHE A 90 1.54 2.09 12.34
N GLY A 91 1.34 3.36 12.70
CA GLY A 91 2.12 4.03 13.75
C GLY A 91 3.54 4.37 13.32
N LEU A 92 3.73 4.63 12.03
CA LEU A 92 4.99 4.94 11.37
C LEU A 92 4.89 6.28 10.65
N MET A 93 6.04 6.84 10.29
CA MET A 93 6.13 7.98 9.37
C MET A 93 7.29 7.83 8.42
N ARG A 94 7.34 8.67 7.39
CA ARG A 94 8.48 8.73 6.48
C ARG A 94 8.93 10.14 6.18
N ASP A 95 10.21 10.26 5.90
CA ASP A 95 10.82 11.37 5.17
C ASP A 95 11.47 10.78 3.91
N GLU A 96 10.91 11.08 2.74
CA GLU A 96 11.28 10.43 1.47
C GLU A 96 11.26 8.88 1.55
N CYS A 97 12.45 8.26 1.55
CA CYS A 97 12.69 6.82 1.65
C CYS A 97 13.20 6.39 3.04
N HIS A 98 13.24 7.30 4.02
CA HIS A 98 13.51 6.96 5.40
C HIS A 98 12.19 6.74 6.14
N ILE A 99 11.99 5.57 6.75
CA ILE A 99 10.76 5.20 7.47
C ILE A 99 11.12 4.83 8.90
N GLU A 100 10.42 5.43 9.86
CA GLU A 100 10.65 5.22 11.28
C GLU A 100 9.35 5.04 12.08
N ALA A 101 9.49 4.50 13.28
CA ALA A 101 8.39 4.33 14.22
C ALA A 101 8.03 5.64 14.91
N LEU A 102 6.73 5.94 15.00
CA LEU A 102 6.26 7.02 15.85
C LEU A 102 6.38 6.64 17.33
N PRO A 103 6.54 7.61 18.25
CA PRO A 103 6.56 7.33 19.70
C PRO A 103 5.30 6.64 20.23
N THR A 104 4.18 6.74 19.50
CA THR A 104 2.91 6.10 19.83
C THR A 104 2.84 4.63 19.40
N LEU A 105 3.82 4.12 18.65
CA LEU A 105 3.82 2.74 18.17
C LEU A 105 3.78 1.76 19.35
N ASN A 106 2.78 0.89 19.34
CA ASN A 106 2.58 -0.11 20.38
C ASN A 106 1.74 -1.27 19.87
N MET A 107 2.00 -2.47 20.41
CA MET A 107 1.33 -3.71 19.99
C MET A 107 -0.17 -3.77 20.31
N ARG A 108 -0.67 -2.92 21.22
CA ARG A 108 -2.10 -2.90 21.60
C ARG A 108 -2.93 -2.27 20.50
N GLU A 109 -2.47 -1.14 19.96
CA GLU A 109 -3.17 -0.35 18.95
C GLU A 109 -2.74 -0.72 17.52
N HIS A 110 -1.49 -1.13 17.32
CA HIS A 110 -0.92 -1.43 16.00
C HIS A 110 -0.81 -2.94 15.81
N ILE A 111 -1.93 -3.56 15.45
CA ILE A 111 -2.04 -5.02 15.45
C ILE A 111 -1.14 -5.72 14.41
N TRP A 112 -0.58 -4.97 13.45
CA TRP A 112 0.39 -5.51 12.48
C TRP A 112 1.70 -5.96 13.15
N LEU A 113 1.99 -5.49 14.36
CA LEU A 113 3.12 -5.99 15.17
C LEU A 113 2.85 -7.39 15.76
N LYS A 114 1.60 -7.87 15.74
CA LYS A 114 1.25 -9.20 16.25
C LYS A 114 1.58 -10.27 15.21
N ARG A 115 1.38 -11.53 15.60
CA ARG A 115 1.65 -12.66 14.72
C ARG A 115 0.56 -12.78 13.65
N GLY A 116 0.87 -12.35 12.43
CA GLY A 116 0.06 -12.60 11.24
C GLY A 116 -1.17 -11.69 11.15
N GLY A 117 -2.14 -12.10 10.32
CA GLY A 117 -3.39 -11.37 10.11
C GLY A 117 -3.43 -10.59 8.80
N HIS A 118 -4.57 -9.96 8.54
CA HIS A 118 -4.84 -9.31 7.25
C HIS A 118 -3.88 -8.14 6.98
N ASN A 119 -3.38 -7.44 8.01
CA ASN A 119 -2.41 -6.35 7.85
C ASN A 119 -1.07 -6.85 7.27
N HIS A 120 -0.66 -8.10 7.52
CA HIS A 120 0.54 -8.66 6.89
C HIS A 120 0.36 -8.84 5.38
N LEU A 121 -0.86 -9.17 4.94
CA LEU A 121 -1.20 -9.25 3.52
C LEU A 121 -1.25 -7.85 2.89
N ARG A 122 -1.77 -6.84 3.63
CA ARG A 122 -1.73 -5.44 3.19
C ARG A 122 -0.29 -4.97 3.00
N ILE A 123 0.62 -5.28 3.92
CA ILE A 123 2.05 -4.96 3.81
C ILE A 123 2.68 -5.59 2.56
N SER A 124 2.48 -6.89 2.32
CA SER A 124 2.97 -7.55 1.09
C SER A 124 2.45 -6.85 -0.18
N ARG A 125 1.16 -6.50 -0.20
CA ARG A 125 0.53 -5.80 -1.33
C ARG A 125 1.14 -4.42 -1.56
N ILE A 126 1.36 -3.64 -0.50
CA ILE A 126 1.98 -2.32 -0.58
C ILE A 126 3.38 -2.42 -1.18
N ILE A 127 4.22 -3.34 -0.68
CA ILE A 127 5.58 -3.57 -1.20
C ILE A 127 5.54 -3.87 -2.70
N ARG A 128 4.71 -4.84 -3.10
CA ARG A 128 4.61 -5.25 -4.51
C ARG A 128 4.08 -4.14 -5.41
N SER A 129 3.06 -3.41 -4.94
CA SER A 129 2.45 -2.33 -5.70
C SER A 129 3.43 -1.17 -5.91
N LEU A 130 4.16 -0.74 -4.88
CA LEU A 130 5.17 0.31 -4.99
C LEU A 130 6.26 -0.07 -6.00
N HIS A 131 6.74 -1.31 -5.96
CA HIS A 131 7.74 -1.79 -6.91
C HIS A 131 7.24 -1.70 -8.36
N LEU A 132 6.07 -2.27 -8.63
CA LEU A 132 5.49 -2.33 -9.98
C LEU A 132 5.00 -0.98 -10.50
N CYS A 133 4.68 -0.04 -9.60
CA CYS A 133 4.32 1.34 -9.94
C CYS A 133 5.55 2.25 -10.06
N HIS A 134 6.71 1.69 -10.44
CA HIS A 134 7.96 2.41 -10.70
C HIS A 134 8.54 3.17 -9.49
N GLN A 135 8.39 2.62 -8.27
CA GLN A 135 9.01 3.15 -7.06
C GLN A 135 9.81 2.08 -6.28
N PRO A 136 10.79 1.40 -6.92
CA PRO A 136 11.50 0.26 -6.31
C PRO A 136 12.32 0.64 -5.08
N GLU A 137 12.89 1.84 -5.03
CA GLU A 137 13.65 2.34 -3.87
C GLU A 137 12.75 2.51 -2.65
N LEU A 138 11.57 3.12 -2.84
CA LEU A 138 10.59 3.28 -1.78
C LEU A 138 9.98 1.93 -1.35
N ALA A 139 9.77 1.00 -2.29
CA ALA A 139 9.34 -0.36 -1.97
C ALA A 139 10.37 -1.09 -1.07
N ALA A 140 11.67 -0.95 -1.37
CA ALA A 140 12.75 -1.51 -0.57
C ALA A 140 12.84 -0.86 0.81
N ALA A 141 12.72 0.47 0.89
CA ALA A 141 12.68 1.19 2.16
C ALA A 141 11.53 0.74 3.06
N PHE A 142 10.31 0.67 2.51
CA PHE A 142 9.14 0.20 3.24
C PHE A 142 9.30 -1.26 3.69
N GLN A 143 9.74 -2.14 2.79
CA GLN A 143 10.03 -3.54 3.13
C GLN A 143 11.02 -3.66 4.29
N GLN A 144 12.14 -2.94 4.24
CA GLN A 144 13.16 -2.99 5.27
C GLN A 144 12.62 -2.50 6.62
N ALA A 145 11.91 -1.38 6.64
CA ALA A 145 11.32 -0.84 7.87
C ALA A 145 10.28 -1.78 8.49
N MET A 146 9.39 -2.38 7.69
CA MET A 146 8.39 -3.32 8.21
C MET A 146 9.03 -4.57 8.81
N ILE A 147 10.11 -5.10 8.19
CA ILE A 147 10.86 -6.24 8.73
C ILE A 147 11.57 -5.85 10.04
N GLU A 148 12.32 -4.76 10.03
CA GLU A 148 13.13 -4.33 11.18
C GLU A 148 12.24 -4.01 12.39
N ILE A 149 11.24 -3.15 12.22
CA ILE A 149 10.34 -2.75 13.31
C ILE A 149 9.48 -3.95 13.74
N GLY A 150 8.97 -4.74 12.80
CA GLY A 150 8.15 -5.91 13.09
C GLY A 150 8.87 -7.00 13.89
N THR A 151 10.19 -7.15 13.70
CA THR A 151 11.02 -8.14 14.41
C THR A 151 11.62 -7.62 15.71
N THR A 152 11.82 -6.31 15.86
CA THR A 152 12.43 -5.70 17.05
C THR A 152 11.40 -5.18 18.06
N GLN A 153 10.24 -4.71 17.60
CA GLN A 153 9.18 -4.13 18.45
C GLN A 153 7.89 -4.96 18.45
N GLY A 154 7.83 -6.00 17.62
CA GLY A 154 6.68 -6.90 17.48
C GLY A 154 7.04 -8.37 17.68
N VAL A 155 6.10 -9.23 17.27
CA VAL A 155 6.23 -10.70 17.29
C VAL A 155 5.90 -11.30 15.91
N VAL A 156 6.26 -10.56 14.85
CA VAL A 156 6.07 -10.96 13.46
C VAL A 156 6.79 -12.28 13.18
N SER A 157 6.12 -13.20 12.48
CA SER A 157 6.71 -14.50 12.16
C SER A 157 7.72 -14.41 11.02
N GLU A 158 8.72 -15.30 11.04
CA GLU A 158 9.66 -15.49 9.92
C GLU A 158 8.94 -15.77 8.59
N GLN A 159 7.82 -16.51 8.64
CA GLN A 159 6.99 -16.75 7.47
C GLN A 159 6.45 -15.44 6.86
N SER A 160 6.00 -14.49 7.69
CA SER A 160 5.54 -13.19 7.21
C SER A 160 6.68 -12.39 6.60
N VAL A 161 7.84 -12.40 7.25
CA VAL A 161 9.07 -11.76 6.73
C VAL A 161 9.47 -12.35 5.37
N ALA A 162 9.36 -13.68 5.19
CA ALA A 162 9.64 -14.33 3.92
C ALA A 162 8.69 -13.86 2.80
N TYR A 163 7.39 -13.71 3.10
CA TYR A 163 6.43 -13.14 2.14
C TYR A 163 6.76 -11.68 1.80
N TRP A 164 7.13 -10.86 2.78
CA TRP A 164 7.50 -9.47 2.54
C TRP A 164 8.75 -9.36 1.66
N ARG A 165 9.77 -10.19 1.91
CA ARG A 165 10.97 -10.27 1.07
C ARG A 165 10.65 -10.64 -0.38
N ALA A 166 9.78 -11.63 -0.58
CA ALA A 166 9.38 -12.08 -1.91
C ALA A 166 8.51 -11.06 -2.67
N ALA A 167 7.86 -10.13 -1.98
CA ALA A 167 6.97 -9.14 -2.61
C ALA A 167 7.71 -8.06 -3.41
N ASN A 168 8.98 -7.78 -3.10
CA ASN A 168 9.79 -6.76 -3.78
C ASN A 168 10.56 -7.37 -4.95
N GLN A 169 9.83 -7.78 -5.98
CA GLN A 169 10.37 -8.40 -7.19
C GLN A 169 9.66 -7.82 -8.41
N PRO A 170 10.37 -7.71 -9.56
CA PRO A 170 9.77 -7.30 -10.82
C PRO A 170 8.68 -8.25 -11.30
#